data_AF-A0A146L8A6-F1
#
_entry.id   AF-A0A146L8A6-F1
#
_cell.length_a   1.000
_cell.length_b   1.000
_cell.length_c   1.000
_cell.angle_alpha   90.00
_cell.angle_beta   90.00
_cell.angle_gamma   90.00
#
_symmetry.space_group_name_H-M   'P 1'
#
loop_
_entity.id
_entity.type
_entity.pdbx_description
1 polymer ?
#
loop_
_entity_poly.entity_id
_entity_poly.type
_entity_poly.pdbx_seq_one_letter_code
_entity_poly.pdbx_strand_id
1 'polypeptide(L)'
;MEHQIRNRLVQKEYICRVDGNFPSEVIECSEPIEVVSYKIGVCKVSPKGKECTTTFQKLGYNPETNTSVVLCLPHTGRMHQIRVHLQYLGYPVVNDPLYNHTVFGPERGRGGNIGKTDEELIRDLISIHNAENWLGIDGDSDLFKPSFGLEDEEKGGGGGGGGSREASPCDSSSPTGVAPMVRPQPPATSPTALCQMVPTPMVNNANNAKVTVATQTGHEPPDLSFHLDKMTTDPHCYECKVRYRDPKPKDLVMYLHAWKYRGPGWSYQTELPEWAKVDWVEPDE
;
A
#
# COMPACT_ATOMS: atom_id res chain seq x y z
N MET A 1 -8.70 13.85 -11.76
CA MET A 1 -8.80 12.56 -11.04
C MET A 1 -8.77 12.76 -9.51
N GLU A 2 -7.77 13.44 -8.95
CA GLU A 2 -7.62 13.64 -7.49
C GLU A 2 -8.86 14.21 -6.78
N HIS A 3 -9.50 15.25 -7.36
CA HIS A 3 -10.73 15.82 -6.82
C HIS A 3 -11.86 14.78 -6.70
N GLN A 4 -11.99 13.90 -7.69
CA GLN A 4 -12.99 12.82 -7.68
C GLN A 4 -12.68 11.79 -6.59
N ILE A 5 -11.40 11.46 -6.38
CA ILE A 5 -10.96 10.53 -5.31
C ILE A 5 -11.25 11.15 -3.93
N ARG A 6 -10.90 12.43 -3.73
CA ARG A 6 -11.12 13.16 -2.47
C ARG A 6 -12.61 13.21 -2.11
N ASN A 7 -13.47 13.40 -3.12
CA ASN A 7 -14.92 13.47 -2.95
C ASN A 7 -15.61 12.09 -3.03
N ARG A 8 -14.85 10.99 -3.00
CA ARG A 8 -15.36 9.60 -3.03
C ARG A 8 -16.25 9.29 -4.24
N LEU A 9 -16.01 9.96 -5.36
CA LEU A 9 -16.69 9.73 -6.63
C LEU A 9 -16.07 8.58 -7.44
N VAL A 10 -14.96 8.02 -6.96
CA VAL A 10 -14.26 6.91 -7.61
C VAL A 10 -14.56 5.62 -6.87
N GLN A 11 -15.22 4.70 -7.56
CA GLN A 11 -15.41 3.31 -7.13
C GLN A 11 -14.14 2.52 -7.43
N LYS A 12 -13.76 1.64 -6.51
CA LYS A 12 -12.55 0.83 -6.60
C LYS A 12 -12.93 -0.62 -6.34
N GLU A 13 -12.44 -1.52 -7.17
CA GLU A 13 -12.61 -2.95 -7.03
C GLU A 13 -11.23 -3.60 -6.97
N TYR A 14 -11.05 -4.46 -5.98
CA TYR A 14 -9.82 -5.21 -5.75
C TYR A 14 -10.12 -6.70 -5.75
N ILE A 15 -9.13 -7.50 -6.14
CA ILE A 15 -9.18 -8.95 -6.02
C ILE A 15 -8.10 -9.39 -5.04
N CYS A 16 -8.46 -10.25 -4.09
CA CYS A 16 -7.54 -10.83 -3.12
C CYS A 16 -7.58 -12.35 -3.19
N ARG A 17 -6.45 -13.01 -2.93
CA ARG A 17 -6.43 -14.39 -2.46
C ARG A 17 -6.21 -14.38 -0.96
N VAL A 18 -7.08 -15.06 -0.22
CA VAL A 18 -7.10 -15.08 1.24
C VAL A 18 -6.98 -16.50 1.76
N ASP A 19 -6.39 -16.64 2.95
CA ASP A 19 -6.29 -17.91 3.66
C ASP A 19 -7.67 -18.34 4.17
N GLY A 20 -8.00 -19.63 4.05
CA GLY A 20 -9.25 -20.24 4.47
C GLY A 20 -10.43 -20.11 3.49
N ASN A 21 -11.50 -20.85 3.81
CA ASN A 21 -12.75 -20.83 3.06
C ASN A 21 -13.61 -19.61 3.45
N PHE A 22 -13.36 -18.47 2.78
CA PHE A 22 -14.17 -17.25 2.97
C PHE A 22 -15.69 -17.54 2.83
N PRO A 23 -16.57 -16.90 3.60
CA PRO A 23 -18.01 -17.18 3.53
C PRO A 23 -18.63 -16.86 2.17
N SER A 24 -19.76 -17.50 1.85
CA SER A 24 -20.39 -17.39 0.52
C SER A 24 -21.29 -16.16 0.41
N GLU A 25 -21.79 -15.68 1.55
CA GLU A 25 -22.53 -14.44 1.68
C GLU A 25 -21.66 -13.20 1.45
N VAL A 26 -22.31 -12.09 1.08
CA VAL A 26 -21.66 -10.79 1.03
C VAL A 26 -21.45 -10.31 2.46
N ILE A 27 -20.20 -9.97 2.80
CA ILE A 27 -19.83 -9.48 4.12
C ILE A 27 -19.50 -8.00 4.01
N GLU A 28 -20.09 -7.19 4.88
CA GLU A 28 -19.68 -5.81 5.10
C GLU A 28 -18.92 -5.71 6.42
N CYS A 29 -17.67 -5.27 6.36
CA CYS A 29 -16.86 -4.98 7.54
C CYS A 29 -16.76 -3.46 7.71
N SER A 30 -17.35 -2.95 8.78
CA SER A 30 -17.36 -1.52 9.14
C SER A 30 -16.50 -1.21 10.37
N GLU A 31 -15.53 -2.09 10.66
CA GLU A 31 -14.68 -1.94 11.84
C GLU A 31 -13.71 -0.75 11.68
N PRO A 32 -13.61 0.15 12.67
CA PRO A 32 -12.71 1.30 12.62
C PRO A 32 -11.24 0.89 12.68
N ILE A 33 -10.40 1.57 11.89
CA ILE A 33 -8.96 1.27 11.80
C ILE A 33 -8.11 2.38 12.42
N GLU A 34 -7.27 2.00 13.37
CA GLU A 34 -6.26 2.84 14.02
C GLU A 34 -4.87 2.55 13.44
N VAL A 35 -4.07 3.59 13.28
CA VAL A 35 -2.65 3.45 12.95
C VAL A 35 -1.88 3.31 14.25
N VAL A 36 -1.33 2.13 14.50
CA VAL A 36 -0.64 1.77 15.75
C VAL A 36 0.79 2.33 15.76
N SER A 37 1.46 2.29 14.61
CA SER A 37 2.79 2.88 14.46
C SER A 37 2.99 3.40 13.05
N TYR A 38 3.16 4.72 12.93
CA TYR A 38 3.47 5.39 11.67
C TYR A 38 4.87 5.05 11.15
N LYS A 39 5.81 4.68 12.04
CA LYS A 39 7.19 4.36 11.66
C LYS A 39 7.28 3.08 10.81
N ILE A 40 6.49 2.07 11.18
CA ILE A 40 6.45 0.77 10.49
C ILE A 40 5.16 0.59 9.66
N GLY A 41 4.28 1.59 9.62
CA GLY A 41 3.03 1.56 8.85
C GLY A 41 2.02 0.51 9.34
N VAL A 42 2.02 0.16 10.63
CA VAL A 42 1.13 -0.86 11.19
C VAL A 42 -0.20 -0.25 11.59
N CYS A 43 -1.28 -0.96 11.25
CA CYS A 43 -2.67 -0.61 11.54
C CYS A 43 -3.36 -1.78 12.25
N LYS A 44 -4.37 -1.51 13.06
CA LYS A 44 -5.25 -2.52 13.66
C LYS A 44 -6.70 -2.07 13.68
N VAL A 45 -7.62 -3.01 13.85
CA VAL A 45 -8.99 -2.67 14.25
C VAL A 45 -8.98 -2.21 15.71
N SER A 46 -9.58 -1.06 15.96
CA SER A 46 -9.64 -0.46 17.29
C SER A 46 -10.80 0.52 17.38
N PRO A 47 -11.55 0.56 18.48
CA PRO A 47 -12.59 1.57 18.69
C PRO A 47 -12.08 3.02 18.66
N LYS A 48 -10.77 3.24 18.84
CA LYS A 48 -10.12 4.56 18.71
C LYS A 48 -9.78 4.92 17.26
N GLY A 49 -10.01 3.99 16.35
CA GLY A 49 -9.69 4.10 14.93
C GLY A 49 -10.60 5.06 14.18
N LYS A 50 -10.29 5.25 12.91
CA LYS A 50 -11.11 6.03 12.00
C LYS A 50 -12.10 5.11 11.30
N GLU A 51 -13.37 5.51 11.28
CA GLU A 51 -14.45 4.83 10.56
C GLU A 51 -14.06 4.52 9.11
N CYS A 52 -14.32 3.27 8.73
CA CYS A 52 -14.10 2.75 7.39
C CYS A 52 -14.95 1.51 7.13
N THR A 53 -15.32 1.32 5.85
CA THR A 53 -16.16 0.19 5.44
C THR A 53 -15.62 -0.45 4.16
N THR A 54 -15.62 -1.77 4.14
CA THR A 54 -15.29 -2.59 2.96
C THR A 54 -16.34 -3.67 2.79
N THR A 55 -16.84 -3.84 1.57
CA THR A 55 -17.70 -4.97 1.21
C THR A 55 -16.84 -6.06 0.56
N PHE A 56 -17.07 -7.31 0.95
CA PHE A 56 -16.37 -8.49 0.47
C PHE A 56 -17.35 -9.50 -0.11
N GLN A 57 -16.94 -10.14 -1.20
CA GLN A 57 -17.70 -11.21 -1.83
C GLN A 57 -16.75 -12.31 -2.31
N LYS A 58 -16.98 -13.56 -1.90
CA LYS A 58 -16.23 -14.70 -2.43
C LYS A 58 -16.54 -14.89 -3.92
N LEU A 59 -15.49 -15.03 -4.72
CA LEU A 59 -15.55 -15.41 -6.13
C LEU A 59 -15.32 -16.91 -6.33
N GLY A 60 -14.51 -17.54 -5.47
CA GLY A 60 -14.31 -18.98 -5.47
C GLY A 60 -13.45 -19.45 -4.31
N TYR A 61 -13.44 -20.75 -4.07
CA TYR A 61 -12.65 -21.42 -3.04
C TYR A 61 -11.87 -22.58 -3.66
N ASN A 62 -10.59 -22.67 -3.32
CA ASN A 62 -9.72 -23.77 -3.69
C ASN A 62 -9.48 -24.68 -2.46
N PRO A 63 -10.01 -25.91 -2.45
CA PRO A 63 -9.80 -26.84 -1.34
C PRO A 63 -8.39 -27.41 -1.26
N GLU A 64 -7.61 -27.42 -2.35
CA GLU A 64 -6.25 -27.97 -2.37
C GLU A 64 -5.28 -27.08 -1.61
N THR A 65 -5.41 -25.75 -1.80
CA THR A 65 -4.59 -24.76 -1.10
C THR A 65 -5.26 -24.20 0.16
N ASN A 66 -6.52 -24.57 0.43
CA ASN A 66 -7.36 -23.98 1.47
C ASN A 66 -7.40 -22.44 1.38
N THR A 67 -7.61 -21.89 0.18
CA THR A 67 -7.67 -20.43 -0.04
C THR A 67 -8.89 -20.02 -0.84
N SER A 68 -9.35 -18.78 -0.64
CA SER A 68 -10.47 -18.19 -1.39
C SER A 68 -10.03 -16.99 -2.21
N VAL A 69 -10.65 -16.80 -3.38
CA VAL A 69 -10.55 -15.57 -4.15
C VAL A 69 -11.71 -14.67 -3.78
N VAL A 70 -11.45 -13.42 -3.44
CA VAL A 70 -12.42 -12.48 -2.88
C VAL A 70 -12.39 -11.16 -3.65
N LEU A 71 -13.56 -10.68 -4.06
CA LEU A 71 -13.77 -9.32 -4.54
C LEU A 71 -13.91 -8.38 -3.34
N CYS A 72 -13.14 -7.30 -3.32
CA CYS A 72 -13.17 -6.30 -2.26
C CYS A 72 -13.56 -4.94 -2.83
N LEU A 73 -14.58 -4.32 -2.22
CA LEU A 73 -15.08 -2.99 -2.58
C LEU A 73 -14.92 -2.04 -1.37
N PRO A 74 -13.78 -1.34 -1.25
CA PRO A 74 -13.59 -0.36 -0.18
C PRO A 74 -14.39 0.92 -0.48
N HIS A 75 -15.29 1.29 0.43
CA HIS A 75 -16.07 2.55 0.35
C HIS A 75 -15.30 3.75 0.90
N THR A 76 -14.18 3.47 1.58
CA THR A 76 -13.25 4.43 2.18
C THR A 76 -11.82 4.13 1.72
N GLY A 77 -10.85 4.96 2.13
CA GLY A 77 -9.46 4.80 1.71
C GLY A 77 -8.49 4.89 2.87
N ARG A 78 -8.66 4.06 3.92
CA ARG A 78 -7.70 4.00 5.03
C ARG A 78 -6.47 3.20 4.65
N MET A 79 -5.34 3.50 5.31
CA MET A 79 -4.10 2.77 5.13
C MET A 79 -4.31 1.29 5.48
N HIS A 80 -3.93 0.40 4.56
CA HIS A 80 -4.06 -1.05 4.70
C HIS A 80 -5.49 -1.58 4.96
N GLN A 81 -6.52 -0.81 4.60
CA GLN A 81 -7.92 -1.11 4.96
C GLN A 81 -8.35 -2.54 4.62
N ILE A 82 -8.16 -2.97 3.36
CA ILE A 82 -8.55 -4.31 2.91
C ILE A 82 -7.79 -5.40 3.70
N ARG A 83 -6.48 -5.21 3.89
CA ARG A 83 -5.59 -6.17 4.57
C ARG A 83 -6.01 -6.39 6.02
N VAL A 84 -6.22 -5.29 6.75
CA VAL A 84 -6.62 -5.29 8.17
C VAL A 84 -8.04 -5.84 8.37
N HIS A 85 -9.00 -5.46 7.51
CA HIS A 85 -10.37 -6.00 7.59
C HIS A 85 -10.40 -7.51 7.31
N LEU A 86 -9.68 -7.97 6.29
CA LEU A 86 -9.57 -9.41 5.97
C LEU A 86 -8.91 -10.20 7.11
N GLN A 87 -7.84 -9.66 7.70
CA GLN A 87 -7.22 -10.21 8.91
C GLN A 87 -8.23 -10.29 10.08
N TYR A 88 -8.94 -9.19 10.36
CA TYR A 88 -9.94 -9.13 11.42
C TYR A 88 -11.06 -10.16 11.23
N LEU A 89 -11.51 -10.38 9.99
CA LEU A 89 -12.50 -11.40 9.67
C LEU A 89 -11.96 -12.84 9.82
N GLY A 90 -10.63 -13.00 9.95
CA GLY A 90 -9.95 -14.29 10.08
C GLY A 90 -9.50 -14.89 8.76
N TYR A 91 -9.47 -14.10 7.67
CA TYR A 91 -9.08 -14.52 6.33
C TYR A 91 -7.98 -13.60 5.79
N PRO A 92 -6.78 -13.56 6.41
CA PRO A 92 -5.71 -12.67 5.99
C PRO A 92 -5.31 -12.91 4.52
N VAL A 93 -4.81 -11.86 3.86
CA VAL A 93 -4.32 -11.95 2.48
C VAL A 93 -3.12 -12.90 2.44
N VAL A 94 -3.13 -13.84 1.50
CA VAL A 94 -2.03 -14.79 1.31
C VAL A 94 -0.79 -14.04 0.86
N ASN A 95 0.36 -14.44 1.39
CA ASN A 95 1.65 -13.81 1.16
C ASN A 95 1.71 -12.31 1.55
N ASP A 96 0.87 -11.88 2.49
CA ASP A 96 0.99 -10.58 3.13
C ASP A 96 2.05 -10.64 4.25
N PRO A 97 3.22 -10.01 4.10
CA PRO A 97 4.34 -10.14 5.04
C PRO A 97 4.06 -9.47 6.40
N LEU A 98 3.04 -8.61 6.47
CA LEU A 98 2.74 -7.88 7.69
C LEU A 98 1.57 -8.51 8.44
N TYR A 99 0.42 -8.67 7.79
CA TYR A 99 -0.82 -9.05 8.49
C TYR A 99 -1.09 -10.55 8.51
N ASN A 100 -0.34 -11.33 7.72
CA ASN A 100 -0.48 -12.77 7.69
C ASN A 100 0.59 -13.46 8.55
N HIS A 101 0.75 -13.05 9.81
CA HIS A 101 1.82 -13.53 10.69
C HIS A 101 1.28 -13.94 12.07
N THR A 102 1.93 -14.93 12.71
CA THR A 102 1.55 -15.47 14.03
C THR A 102 1.80 -14.51 15.20
N VAL A 103 2.52 -13.42 14.95
CA VAL A 103 2.74 -12.33 15.91
C VAL A 103 1.43 -11.72 16.42
N PHE A 104 0.38 -11.78 15.59
CA PHE A 104 -0.98 -11.37 15.92
C PHE A 104 -1.76 -12.44 16.71
N GLY A 105 -1.07 -13.44 17.25
CA GLY A 105 -1.66 -14.56 17.98
C GLY A 105 -1.99 -15.77 17.10
N PRO A 106 -2.50 -16.86 17.70
CA PRO A 106 -2.79 -18.11 17.01
C PRO A 106 -3.89 -17.97 15.94
N GLU A 107 -4.84 -17.04 16.15
CA GLU A 107 -5.88 -16.72 15.17
C GLU A 107 -5.48 -15.58 14.22
N ARG A 108 -4.20 -15.18 14.22
CA ARG A 108 -3.63 -14.16 13.32
C ARG A 108 -4.42 -12.84 13.33
N GLY A 109 -4.92 -12.42 14.49
CA GLY A 109 -5.63 -11.14 14.65
C GLY A 109 -7.13 -11.18 14.39
N ARG A 110 -7.74 -12.37 14.23
CA ARG A 110 -9.19 -12.53 14.10
C ARG A 110 -9.94 -11.84 15.25
N GLY A 111 -11.00 -11.11 14.92
CA GLY A 111 -11.80 -10.34 15.87
C GLY A 111 -11.05 -9.20 16.57
N GLY A 112 -9.83 -8.86 16.12
CA GLY A 112 -8.97 -7.90 16.81
C GLY A 112 -8.28 -8.47 18.07
N ASN A 113 -8.35 -9.78 18.28
CA ASN A 113 -7.77 -10.45 19.43
C ASN A 113 -6.29 -10.75 19.20
N ILE A 114 -5.43 -9.84 19.64
CA ILE A 114 -3.97 -9.97 19.50
C ILE A 114 -3.33 -10.56 20.76
N GLY A 115 -3.95 -10.39 21.93
CA GLY A 115 -3.44 -10.90 23.21
C GLY A 115 -2.16 -10.21 23.70
N LYS A 116 -1.81 -9.07 23.13
CA LYS A 116 -0.60 -8.27 23.45
C LYS A 116 -0.94 -6.79 23.54
N THR A 117 -0.10 -6.01 24.23
CA THR A 117 -0.19 -4.55 24.15
C THR A 117 0.33 -4.02 22.81
N ASP A 118 0.05 -2.77 22.50
CA ASP A 118 0.52 -2.14 21.26
C ASP A 118 2.05 -2.04 21.23
N GLU A 119 2.69 -1.76 22.35
CA GLU A 119 4.14 -1.68 22.49
C GLU A 119 4.80 -3.05 22.27
N GLU A 120 4.18 -4.13 22.78
CA GLU A 120 4.64 -5.50 22.57
C GLU A 120 4.50 -5.91 21.11
N LEU A 121 3.34 -5.64 20.50
CA LEU A 121 3.10 -5.93 19.09
C LEU A 121 4.11 -5.20 18.19
N ILE A 122 4.35 -3.91 18.44
CA ILE A 122 5.33 -3.11 17.68
C ILE A 122 6.73 -3.70 17.85
N ARG A 123 7.15 -4.03 19.07
CA ARG A 123 8.46 -4.61 19.34
C ARG A 123 8.66 -5.92 18.59
N ASP A 124 7.67 -6.80 18.65
CA ASP A 124 7.73 -8.10 17.99
C ASP A 124 7.74 -7.95 16.47
N LEU A 125 6.91 -7.06 15.92
CA LEU A 125 6.90 -6.77 14.48
C LEU A 125 8.22 -6.18 13.99
N ILE A 126 8.86 -5.30 14.78
CA ILE A 126 10.20 -4.78 14.46
C ILE A 126 11.23 -5.90 14.53
N SER A 127 11.15 -6.77 15.55
CA SER A 127 12.06 -7.90 15.70
C SER A 127 11.95 -8.88 14.52
N ILE A 128 10.72 -9.22 14.13
CA ILE A 128 10.43 -10.06 12.97
C ILE A 128 10.89 -9.38 11.70
N HIS A 129 10.57 -8.10 11.50
CA HIS A 129 11.05 -7.37 10.34
C HIS A 129 12.58 -7.35 10.33
N ASN A 130 13.28 -7.11 11.43
CA ASN A 130 14.74 -7.14 11.41
C ASN A 130 15.30 -8.56 11.15
N ALA A 131 14.60 -9.60 11.59
CA ALA A 131 15.01 -11.00 11.40
C ALA A 131 14.69 -11.54 9.98
N GLU A 132 13.57 -11.13 9.40
CA GLU A 132 13.06 -11.55 8.09
C GLU A 132 13.50 -10.61 6.96
N ASN A 133 13.77 -9.33 7.28
CA ASN A 133 14.06 -8.26 6.35
C ASN A 133 15.55 -7.88 6.43
N TRP A 134 16.31 -8.50 5.52
CA TRP A 134 17.19 -7.88 4.53
C TRP A 134 18.28 -6.87 4.89
N LEU A 135 18.20 -6.09 5.95
CA LEU A 135 19.30 -5.27 6.43
C LEU A 135 20.19 -6.17 7.27
N GLY A 136 21.31 -6.64 6.72
CA GLY A 136 22.34 -7.38 7.46
C GLY A 136 22.95 -6.56 8.60
N ILE A 137 22.17 -6.31 9.65
CA ILE A 137 22.61 -5.78 10.94
C ILE A 137 22.84 -6.98 11.86
N ASP A 138 23.67 -7.92 11.40
CA ASP A 138 24.31 -8.90 12.28
C ASP A 138 25.52 -8.20 12.91
N GLY A 139 25.27 -7.30 13.86
CA GLY A 139 26.34 -6.68 14.65
C GLY A 139 26.13 -5.20 14.95
N ASP A 140 25.28 -4.90 15.91
CA ASP A 140 25.65 -4.18 17.14
C ASP A 140 24.38 -3.95 17.97
N SER A 141 24.16 -4.81 18.96
CA SER A 141 23.00 -4.75 19.86
C SER A 141 23.02 -3.55 20.81
N ASP A 142 24.07 -2.73 20.83
CA ASP A 142 24.27 -1.69 21.84
C ASP A 142 23.84 -0.27 21.45
N LEU A 143 23.39 -0.03 20.21
CA LEU A 143 23.01 1.32 19.73
C LEU A 143 21.52 1.67 19.82
N PHE A 144 20.66 0.69 20.17
CA PHE A 144 19.25 0.91 20.50
C PHE A 144 18.97 0.64 21.99
N LYS A 145 19.73 1.30 22.88
CA LYS A 145 19.26 1.47 24.27
C LYS A 145 18.20 2.56 24.30
N PRO A 146 16.94 2.29 24.70
CA PRO A 146 16.02 3.36 25.02
C PRO A 146 16.60 4.08 26.25
N SER A 147 16.93 5.36 26.12
CA SER A 147 17.31 6.18 27.28
C SER A 147 16.07 6.46 28.13
N PHE A 148 15.60 5.45 28.85
CA PHE A 148 14.81 5.68 30.05
C PHE A 148 15.79 6.02 31.17
N GLY A 149 16.12 7.30 31.29
CA GLY A 149 16.86 7.84 32.41
C GLY A 149 15.98 7.80 33.66
N LEU A 150 16.26 6.86 34.55
CA LEU A 150 15.96 6.98 35.96
C LEU A 150 17.18 7.58 36.63
N GLU A 151 17.07 8.85 37.04
CA GLU A 151 17.93 9.43 38.06
C GLU A 151 17.03 10.29 38.97
N ASP A 152 16.60 9.69 40.08
CA ASP A 152 16.25 10.43 41.30
C ASP A 152 17.56 10.68 42.07
N GLU A 153 17.91 11.95 42.34
CA GLU A 153 18.16 12.45 43.71
C GLU A 153 18.48 13.97 43.73
N GLU A 154 18.06 14.58 44.84
CA GLU A 154 17.97 16.00 45.16
C GLU A 154 19.31 16.74 45.29
N LYS A 155 19.37 18.02 44.83
CA LYS A 155 19.54 19.22 45.68
C LYS A 155 19.87 20.50 44.89
N GLY A 156 19.06 21.54 45.11
CA GLY A 156 19.53 22.90 45.44
C GLY A 156 19.91 23.87 44.33
N GLY A 157 19.10 24.94 44.19
CA GLY A 157 19.64 26.30 44.04
C GLY A 157 19.44 27.03 42.70
N GLY A 158 18.36 27.82 42.61
CA GLY A 158 18.37 29.21 42.14
C GLY A 158 18.59 29.55 40.66
N GLY A 159 17.59 30.21 40.06
CA GLY A 159 17.84 31.33 39.13
C GLY A 159 17.15 31.30 37.76
N GLY A 160 15.99 31.96 37.66
CA GLY A 160 15.77 33.07 36.71
C GLY A 160 15.45 32.80 35.22
N GLY A 161 14.25 33.21 34.80
CA GLY A 161 13.89 33.65 33.44
C GLY A 161 13.11 32.60 32.64
N GLY A 162 11.91 32.82 32.12
CA GLY A 162 11.17 34.04 31.83
C GLY A 162 10.62 33.95 30.39
N GLY A 163 9.32 33.72 30.25
CA GLY A 163 8.59 33.71 28.96
C GLY A 163 7.56 32.58 28.90
N SER A 164 6.31 32.76 29.39
CA SER A 164 5.17 33.26 28.59
C SER A 164 5.17 32.67 27.17
N ARG A 165 4.18 31.86 26.75
CA ARG A 165 2.76 32.24 26.67
C ARG A 165 1.83 31.01 26.66
N GLU A 166 0.62 31.31 27.06
CA GLU A 166 -0.48 30.45 27.49
C GLU A 166 -1.11 29.55 26.42
N ALA A 167 -1.78 28.55 26.95
CA ALA A 167 -2.79 27.71 26.31
C ALA A 167 -4.01 28.53 25.85
N SER A 168 -4.78 28.00 24.89
CA SER A 168 -6.24 27.79 25.01
C SER A 168 -6.93 27.47 23.67
N PRO A 169 -8.15 26.88 23.71
CA PRO A 169 -8.68 25.98 22.70
C PRO A 169 -9.85 26.59 21.91
N CYS A 170 -10.37 25.88 20.90
CA CYS A 170 -11.79 26.03 20.56
C CYS A 170 -12.40 24.77 19.95
N ASP A 171 -13.66 24.64 20.31
CA ASP A 171 -14.57 23.51 20.22
C ASP A 171 -15.58 23.74 19.06
N SER A 172 -16.23 22.64 18.66
CA SER A 172 -17.44 22.41 17.86
C SER A 172 -18.27 23.58 17.27
N SER A 173 -18.79 23.37 16.05
CA SER A 173 -20.25 23.34 15.76
C SER A 173 -20.59 23.24 14.26
N SER A 174 -21.52 22.34 13.93
CA SER A 174 -22.35 22.36 12.71
C SER A 174 -23.55 23.32 12.91
N PRO A 175 -24.26 23.73 11.84
CA PRO A 175 -25.59 23.12 11.60
C PRO A 175 -26.04 23.03 10.11
N THR A 176 -27.14 22.29 9.96
CA THR A 176 -27.97 21.89 8.81
C THR A 176 -28.79 23.01 8.12
N GLY A 177 -29.12 22.82 6.83
CA GLY A 177 -30.20 23.55 6.12
C GLY A 177 -30.36 23.15 4.64
N VAL A 178 -31.59 23.09 4.14
CA VAL A 178 -32.09 22.35 2.95
C VAL A 178 -32.46 23.21 1.72
N ALA A 179 -32.28 22.64 0.50
CA ALA A 179 -32.89 22.77 -0.88
C ALA A 179 -33.83 23.97 -1.29
N PRO A 180 -34.12 24.28 -2.60
CA PRO A 180 -34.12 23.40 -3.80
C PRO A 180 -33.71 23.95 -5.21
N MET A 181 -33.52 22.98 -6.13
CA MET A 181 -33.68 22.87 -7.61
C MET A 181 -33.85 24.10 -8.55
N VAL A 182 -33.07 24.15 -9.65
CA VAL A 182 -33.53 24.51 -11.03
C VAL A 182 -32.67 23.79 -12.11
N ARG A 183 -33.34 23.26 -13.14
CA ARG A 183 -32.82 22.60 -14.37
C ARG A 183 -32.78 23.63 -15.52
N PRO A 184 -31.92 23.46 -16.56
CA PRO A 184 -32.48 23.16 -17.89
C PRO A 184 -31.61 22.22 -18.78
N GLN A 185 -32.26 21.51 -19.71
CA GLN A 185 -31.67 20.84 -20.89
C GLN A 185 -31.92 21.70 -22.18
N PRO A 186 -31.67 21.22 -23.42
CA PRO A 186 -30.50 21.49 -24.26
C PRO A 186 -30.87 22.34 -25.52
N PRO A 187 -29.95 22.49 -26.49
CA PRO A 187 -30.40 22.19 -27.85
C PRO A 187 -29.40 21.39 -28.70
N ALA A 188 -29.98 20.61 -29.61
CA ALA A 188 -29.31 19.97 -30.73
C ALA A 188 -28.99 21.00 -31.84
N THR A 189 -27.95 20.74 -32.65
CA THR A 189 -27.93 20.88 -34.13
C THR A 189 -26.54 20.57 -34.68
N SER A 190 -26.48 19.62 -35.61
CA SER A 190 -25.41 19.46 -36.62
C SER A 190 -25.62 20.49 -37.75
N PRO A 191 -24.62 20.83 -38.60
CA PRO A 191 -24.26 19.94 -39.71
C PRO A 191 -22.78 19.93 -40.15
N THR A 192 -22.38 18.77 -40.68
CA THR A 192 -21.66 18.52 -41.95
C THR A 192 -20.59 19.52 -42.44
N ALA A 193 -19.34 19.05 -42.53
CA ALA A 193 -18.49 19.29 -43.69
C ALA A 193 -17.51 18.12 -43.89
N LEU A 194 -17.69 17.42 -45.02
CA LEU A 194 -16.74 16.47 -45.59
C LEU A 194 -15.45 17.19 -46.00
N CYS A 195 -14.31 16.50 -45.88
CA CYS A 195 -13.46 16.31 -47.06
C CYS A 195 -12.65 15.02 -46.91
N GLN A 196 -13.02 14.02 -47.71
CA GLN A 196 -12.15 12.91 -48.10
C GLN A 196 -11.01 13.48 -48.95
N MET A 197 -9.85 12.82 -49.01
CA MET A 197 -9.32 12.12 -50.21
C MET A 197 -8.12 11.24 -49.82
N VAL A 198 -8.09 10.05 -50.40
CA VAL A 198 -7.08 8.97 -50.32
C VAL A 198 -6.29 8.97 -51.67
N PRO A 199 -5.36 8.04 -52.01
CA PRO A 199 -4.00 7.72 -51.50
C PRO A 199 -2.85 7.84 -52.57
N THR A 200 -1.59 7.67 -52.09
CA THR A 200 -0.36 7.07 -52.74
C THR A 200 0.38 7.79 -53.89
N PRO A 201 1.68 7.48 -54.22
CA PRO A 201 2.66 6.52 -53.66
C PRO A 201 4.09 7.08 -53.37
N MET A 202 4.96 6.16 -52.94
CA MET A 202 6.37 6.23 -52.48
C MET A 202 7.39 6.77 -53.50
N VAL A 203 8.48 7.44 -53.04
CA VAL A 203 9.89 7.24 -53.50
C VAL A 203 10.88 7.71 -52.43
N ASN A 204 11.90 6.87 -52.16
CA ASN A 204 13.10 7.14 -51.35
C ASN A 204 13.93 8.32 -51.89
N ASN A 205 14.51 9.15 -51.02
CA ASN A 205 15.96 9.34 -51.07
C ASN A 205 16.54 9.96 -49.80
N ALA A 206 17.73 9.44 -49.47
CA ALA A 206 18.63 9.96 -48.47
C ALA A 206 19.11 11.38 -48.80
N ASN A 207 19.33 12.21 -47.77
CA ASN A 207 20.55 13.00 -47.58
C ASN A 207 20.48 13.89 -46.33
N ASN A 208 21.14 13.42 -45.27
CA ASN A 208 22.06 14.14 -44.39
C ASN A 208 21.87 15.65 -44.18
N ALA A 209 21.36 16.03 -43.00
CA ALA A 209 21.62 17.33 -42.38
C ALA A 209 22.22 17.10 -40.99
N LYS A 210 23.54 17.26 -40.96
CA LYS A 210 24.44 17.09 -39.83
C LYS A 210 24.37 18.31 -38.91
N VAL A 211 23.83 18.14 -37.70
CA VAL A 211 24.03 19.07 -36.57
C VAL A 211 24.95 18.37 -35.58
N THR A 212 26.23 18.71 -35.61
CA THR A 212 27.23 18.17 -34.69
C THR A 212 27.31 19.03 -33.44
N VAL A 213 26.75 18.53 -32.34
CA VAL A 213 27.33 18.74 -31.01
C VAL A 213 28.09 17.46 -30.69
N ALA A 214 29.40 17.53 -30.68
CA ALA A 214 30.27 16.38 -30.49
C ALA A 214 30.24 15.91 -29.02
N THR A 215 29.31 15.01 -28.71
CA THR A 215 29.53 14.00 -27.67
C THR A 215 29.67 12.67 -28.39
N GLN A 216 30.88 12.11 -28.35
CA GLN A 216 31.14 10.75 -28.81
C GLN A 216 30.41 9.79 -27.86
N THR A 217 29.15 9.50 -28.13
CA THR A 217 28.49 8.33 -27.56
C THR A 217 28.39 7.33 -28.69
N GLY A 218 29.23 6.29 -28.61
CA GLY A 218 29.12 5.12 -29.47
C GLY A 218 27.69 4.61 -29.45
N HIS A 219 27.22 4.13 -30.59
CA HIS A 219 25.90 3.55 -30.79
C HIS A 219 25.84 2.13 -30.21
N GLU A 220 26.45 1.91 -29.04
CA GLU A 220 26.39 0.62 -28.35
C GLU A 220 25.11 0.58 -27.51
N PRO A 221 24.34 -0.51 -27.60
CA PRO A 221 23.19 -0.69 -26.72
C PRO A 221 23.67 -0.63 -25.26
N PRO A 222 22.85 -0.09 -24.34
CA PRO A 222 23.23 -0.04 -22.93
C PRO A 222 23.58 -1.45 -22.43
N ASP A 223 24.74 -1.58 -21.81
CA ASP A 223 25.18 -2.82 -21.18
C ASP A 223 24.29 -3.10 -19.96
N LEU A 224 23.43 -4.10 -20.07
CA LEU A 224 22.55 -4.55 -18.99
C LEU A 224 23.19 -5.63 -18.10
N SER A 225 24.44 -6.01 -18.39
CA SER A 225 25.13 -7.04 -17.62
C SER A 225 25.72 -6.48 -16.32
N PHE A 226 25.48 -7.20 -15.23
CA PHE A 226 26.07 -6.89 -13.94
C PHE A 226 27.52 -7.41 -13.89
N HIS A 227 28.47 -6.49 -13.79
CA HIS A 227 29.92 -6.77 -13.72
C HIS A 227 30.39 -6.74 -12.27
N LEU A 228 30.52 -7.91 -11.66
CA LEU A 228 30.93 -8.05 -10.25
C LEU A 228 32.30 -7.42 -9.96
N ASP A 229 33.21 -7.44 -10.93
CA ASP A 229 34.55 -6.85 -10.87
C ASP A 229 34.56 -5.32 -10.80
N LYS A 230 33.46 -4.67 -11.21
CA LYS A 230 33.28 -3.21 -11.12
C LYS A 230 32.64 -2.77 -9.80
N MET A 231 32.27 -3.70 -8.93
CA MET A 231 31.68 -3.40 -7.63
C MET A 231 32.74 -2.82 -6.68
N THR A 232 32.60 -1.56 -6.30
CA THR A 232 33.47 -0.90 -5.33
C THR A 232 32.80 -0.77 -3.97
N THR A 233 33.50 -1.09 -2.89
CA THR A 233 33.01 -0.93 -1.51
C THR A 233 33.82 0.13 -0.77
N ASP A 234 33.18 1.04 -0.05
CA ASP A 234 33.85 2.00 0.82
C ASP A 234 34.03 1.41 2.24
N PRO A 235 35.27 1.29 2.75
CA PRO A 235 35.56 0.81 4.11
C PRO A 235 34.96 1.65 5.25
N HIS A 236 34.59 2.91 4.99
CA HIS A 236 33.99 3.82 5.97
C HIS A 236 32.48 3.99 5.80
N CYS A 237 31.90 3.44 4.72
CA CYS A 237 30.47 3.44 4.52
C CYS A 237 29.84 2.24 5.24
N TYR A 238 28.90 2.51 6.15
CA TYR A 238 28.13 1.48 6.83
C TYR A 238 27.30 0.66 5.85
N GLU A 239 26.64 1.30 4.88
CA GLU A 239 25.79 0.63 3.89
C GLU A 239 26.57 -0.35 3.01
N CYS A 240 27.83 -0.05 2.66
CA CYS A 240 28.69 -0.96 1.90
C CYS A 240 29.08 -2.23 2.67
N LYS A 241 28.95 -2.23 4.00
CA LYS A 241 29.22 -3.39 4.87
C LYS A 241 27.98 -4.24 5.11
N VAL A 242 26.80 -3.65 4.97
CA VAL A 242 25.52 -4.35 5.12
C VAL A 242 25.33 -5.26 3.92
N ARG A 243 25.19 -6.56 4.17
CA ARG A 243 24.81 -7.51 3.13
C ARG A 243 23.29 -7.64 3.10
N TYR A 244 22.71 -7.12 2.04
CA TYR A 244 21.32 -7.37 1.72
C TYR A 244 21.21 -8.69 0.97
N ARG A 245 20.30 -9.55 1.41
CA ARG A 245 19.89 -10.70 0.59
C ARG A 245 19.02 -10.18 -0.56
N ASP A 246 19.15 -10.74 -1.75
CA ASP A 246 18.21 -10.41 -2.82
C ASP A 246 16.84 -11.07 -2.54
N PRO A 247 15.73 -10.33 -2.74
CA PRO A 247 14.41 -10.89 -2.56
C PRO A 247 14.15 -12.04 -3.52
N LYS A 248 13.54 -13.12 -3.04
CA LYS A 248 13.00 -14.13 -3.94
C LYS A 248 11.79 -13.54 -4.66
N PRO A 249 11.46 -14.01 -5.89
CA PRO A 249 10.25 -13.58 -6.59
C PRO A 249 8.98 -13.64 -5.74
N LYS A 250 8.84 -14.68 -4.89
CA LYS A 250 7.72 -14.79 -3.95
C LYS A 250 7.69 -13.70 -2.88
N ASP A 251 8.83 -13.18 -2.46
CA ASP A 251 8.89 -12.12 -1.44
C ASP A 251 8.44 -10.76 -2.02
N LEU A 252 8.31 -10.66 -3.35
CA LEU A 252 7.92 -9.45 -4.08
C LEU A 252 6.41 -9.36 -4.38
N VAL A 253 5.63 -10.41 -4.09
CA VAL A 253 4.23 -10.49 -4.49
C VAL A 253 3.32 -10.61 -3.27
N MET A 254 2.37 -9.69 -3.14
CA MET A 254 1.23 -9.85 -2.24
C MET A 254 -0.01 -10.15 -3.08
N TYR A 255 -0.84 -11.11 -2.69
CA TYR A 255 -2.03 -11.50 -3.46
C TYR A 255 -3.23 -10.56 -3.23
N LEU A 256 -3.00 -9.27 -3.50
CA LEU A 256 -3.95 -8.17 -3.50
C LEU A 256 -3.74 -7.34 -4.78
N HIS A 257 -4.74 -7.35 -5.65
CA HIS A 257 -4.68 -6.73 -6.97
C HIS A 257 -5.67 -5.57 -7.10
N ALA A 258 -5.19 -4.44 -7.60
CA ALA A 258 -6.02 -3.31 -7.98
C ALA A 258 -6.65 -3.57 -9.36
N TRP A 259 -7.90 -4.01 -9.37
CA TRP A 259 -8.52 -4.56 -10.58
C TRP A 259 -9.26 -3.51 -11.41
N LYS A 260 -10.22 -2.79 -10.82
CA LYS A 260 -11.01 -1.79 -11.54
C LYS A 260 -11.14 -0.49 -10.78
N TYR A 261 -11.21 0.58 -11.56
CA TYR A 261 -11.52 1.91 -11.09
C TYR A 261 -12.56 2.53 -12.00
N ARG A 262 -13.58 3.16 -11.41
CA ARG A 262 -14.64 3.84 -12.16
C ARG A 262 -14.94 5.18 -11.54
N GLY A 263 -14.96 6.23 -12.35
CA GLY A 263 -15.37 7.57 -11.94
C GLY A 263 -16.30 8.23 -12.96
N PRO A 264 -16.71 9.48 -12.72
CA PRO A 264 -17.56 10.21 -13.65
C PRO A 264 -16.89 10.34 -15.03
N GLY A 265 -17.47 9.68 -16.03
CA GLY A 265 -17.03 9.75 -17.44
C GLY A 265 -15.83 8.88 -17.79
N TRP A 266 -15.35 7.99 -16.91
CA TRP A 266 -14.24 7.09 -17.21
C TRP A 266 -14.31 5.77 -16.43
N SER A 267 -13.69 4.74 -17.01
CA SER A 267 -13.46 3.45 -16.36
C SER A 267 -12.11 2.91 -16.78
N TYR A 268 -11.43 2.24 -15.86
CA TYR A 268 -10.16 1.55 -16.08
C TYR A 268 -10.23 0.16 -15.46
N GLN A 269 -9.64 -0.82 -16.15
CA GLN A 269 -9.56 -2.19 -15.70
C GLN A 269 -8.25 -2.81 -16.18
N THR A 270 -7.63 -3.61 -15.33
CA THR A 270 -6.48 -4.45 -15.66
C THR A 270 -6.91 -5.90 -15.93
N GLU A 271 -6.02 -6.65 -16.57
CA GLU A 271 -6.14 -8.11 -16.60
C GLU A 271 -5.96 -8.68 -15.19
N LEU A 272 -6.57 -9.85 -14.96
CA LEU A 272 -6.44 -10.54 -13.69
C LEU A 272 -5.10 -11.29 -13.66
N PRO A 273 -4.35 -11.23 -12.54
CA PRO A 273 -3.13 -12.01 -12.38
C PRO A 273 -3.46 -13.50 -12.31
N GLU A 274 -2.50 -14.36 -12.65
CA GLU A 274 -2.72 -15.81 -12.67
C GLU A 274 -3.17 -16.37 -11.33
N TRP A 275 -2.61 -15.85 -10.23
CA TRP A 275 -2.97 -16.26 -8.87
C TRP A 275 -4.43 -15.97 -8.51
N ALA A 276 -5.14 -15.13 -9.28
CA ALA A 276 -6.56 -14.85 -9.06
C ALA A 276 -7.50 -15.92 -9.65
N LYS A 277 -7.01 -16.88 -10.43
CA LYS A 277 -7.82 -18.03 -10.90
C LYS A 277 -8.13 -18.96 -9.73
N VAL A 278 -9.37 -19.39 -9.57
CA VAL A 278 -9.79 -20.16 -8.38
C VAL A 278 -8.92 -21.41 -8.19
N ASP A 279 -8.73 -22.18 -9.24
CA ASP A 279 -7.93 -23.41 -9.33
C ASP A 279 -6.42 -23.20 -9.33
N TRP A 280 -5.94 -21.96 -9.20
CA TRP A 280 -4.50 -21.70 -9.14
C TRP A 280 -3.86 -22.32 -7.91
N VAL A 281 -2.70 -22.93 -8.13
CA VAL A 281 -1.78 -23.45 -7.14
C VAL A 281 -0.43 -22.78 -7.41
N GLU A 282 0.29 -22.44 -6.34
CA GLU A 282 1.63 -21.87 -6.47
C GLU A 282 2.56 -22.91 -7.12
N PRO A 283 3.31 -22.55 -8.18
CA PRO A 283 4.27 -23.47 -8.77
C PRO A 283 5.35 -23.85 -7.74
N ASP A 284 5.72 -25.13 -7.71
CA ASP A 284 6.89 -25.57 -6.95
C ASP A 284 8.16 -24.87 -7.54
N GLU A 285 8.88 -24.10 -6.70
CA GLU A 285 10.17 -23.45 -7.05
C GLU A 285 11.28 -24.45 -7.36
#